data_AF-A0A7Y2FQD4-F1
#
_entry.id   AF-A0A7Y2FQD4-F1
#
_cell.length_a   1.000
_cell.length_b   1.000
_cell.length_c   1.000
_cell.angle_alpha   90.00
_cell.angle_beta   90.00
_cell.angle_gamma   90.00
#
_symmetry.space_group_name_H-M   'P 1'
#
loop_
_entity.id
_entity.type
_entity.pdbx_description
1 polymer ?
#
loop_
_entity_poly.entity_id
_entity_poly.type
_entity_poly.pdbx_seq_one_letter_code
_entity_poly.pdbx_strand_id
1 'polypeptide(L)'
;VPLAGAGILTLRQVYPFTLGANIGTCITALLAATAITGASALPALQIALVHLTYNVLGVVVIYGIPLLRDVPVQNAQALARMVRKRKSVALMYIIGVFFVGPLVAIGLSTM
;
A
#
# COMPACT_ATOMS: atom_id res chain seq x y z
N VAL A 1 -0.68 9.49 8.34
CA VAL A 1 -0.99 10.77 7.66
C VAL A 1 -1.07 11.95 8.63
N PRO A 2 -1.93 11.96 9.67
CA PRO A 2 -2.04 13.12 10.57
C PRO A 2 -0.75 13.43 11.34
N LEU A 3 -0.07 12.42 11.88
CA LEU A 3 1.18 12.61 12.62
C LEU A 3 2.34 13.14 11.76
N ALA A 4 2.41 12.71 10.49
CA ALA A 4 3.40 13.20 9.54
C ALA A 4 3.08 14.64 9.09
N GLY A 5 1.79 14.92 8.82
CA GLY A 5 1.32 16.24 8.42
C GLY A 5 1.41 17.28 9.54
N ALA A 6 1.29 16.86 10.79
CA ALA A 6 1.50 17.69 11.98
C ALA A 6 2.98 17.88 12.33
N GLY A 7 3.92 17.27 11.59
CA GLY A 7 5.36 17.39 11.83
C GLY A 7 5.87 16.61 13.05
N ILE A 8 5.02 15.79 13.69
CA ILE A 8 5.37 15.00 14.88
C ILE A 8 6.33 13.85 14.52
N LEU A 9 6.13 13.25 13.34
CA LEU A 9 6.98 12.18 12.83
C LEU A 9 7.52 12.52 11.43
N THR A 10 8.80 12.22 11.23
CA THR A 10 9.43 12.31 9.91
C THR A 10 8.95 11.17 8.98
N LEU A 11 9.09 11.34 7.66
CA LEU A 11 8.76 10.29 6.69
C LEU A 11 9.50 8.97 6.95
N ARG A 12 10.77 9.03 7.38
CA ARG A 12 11.55 7.84 7.74
C ARG A 12 10.98 7.13 8.96
N GLN A 13 10.52 7.88 9.97
CA GLN A 13 9.89 7.29 11.16
C GLN A 13 8.52 6.70 10.83
N VAL A 14 7.71 7.35 9.98
CA VAL A 14 6.36 6.90 9.61
C VAL A 14 6.38 5.64 8.74
N TYR A 15 7.47 5.40 8.01
CA TYR A 15 7.57 4.28 7.09
C TYR A 15 7.30 2.90 7.74
N PRO A 16 8.01 2.47 8.80
CA PRO A 16 7.71 1.19 9.46
C PRO A 16 6.30 1.12 10.06
N PHE A 17 5.74 2.23 10.57
CA PHE A 17 4.34 2.25 11.04
C PHE A 17 3.36 1.97 9.89
N THR A 18 3.63 2.50 8.69
CA THR A 18 2.77 2.30 7.52
C THR A 18 2.84 0.85 7.04
N LEU A 19 4.02 0.24 7.05
CA LEU A 19 4.20 -1.18 6.72
C LEU A 19 3.49 -2.08 7.74
N GLY A 20 3.64 -1.79 9.04
CA GLY A 20 2.93 -2.51 10.09
C GLY A 20 1.41 -2.37 9.98
N ALA A 21 0.90 -1.18 9.67
CA ALA A 21 -0.52 -0.97 9.44
C ALA A 21 -1.07 -1.79 8.26
N ASN A 22 -0.30 -1.91 7.17
CA ASN A 22 -0.69 -2.74 6.03
C ASN A 22 -0.81 -4.23 6.42
N ILE A 23 0.17 -4.77 7.16
CA ILE A 23 0.08 -6.14 7.70
C ILE A 23 -1.13 -6.28 8.63
N GLY A 24 -1.36 -5.29 9.50
CA GLY A 24 -2.51 -5.26 10.41
C GLY A 24 -3.85 -5.39 9.69
N THR A 25 -4.05 -4.67 8.58
CA THR A 25 -5.28 -4.81 7.79
C THR A 25 -5.48 -6.20 7.20
N CYS A 26 -4.39 -6.91 6.85
CA CYS A 26 -4.45 -8.30 6.40
C CYS A 26 -4.81 -9.26 7.54
N ILE A 27 -4.33 -9.00 8.76
CA ILE A 27 -4.74 -9.77 9.95
C ILE A 27 -6.24 -9.57 10.23
N THR A 28 -6.74 -8.34 10.12
CA THR A 28 -8.18 -8.08 10.24
C THR A 28 -8.98 -8.83 9.18
N ALA A 29 -8.51 -8.84 7.92
CA ALA A 29 -9.14 -9.61 6.85
C ALA A 29 -9.12 -11.12 7.11
N LEU A 30 -8.03 -11.65 7.68
CA LEU A 30 -7.93 -13.05 8.08
C LEU A 30 -8.94 -13.41 9.17
N LEU A 31 -9.06 -12.57 10.20
CA LEU A 31 -10.06 -12.75 11.26
C LEU A 31 -11.48 -12.64 10.72
N ALA A 32 -11.75 -11.75 9.76
CA ALA A 32 -13.06 -11.67 9.12
C ALA A 32 -13.35 -12.93 8.29
N ALA A 33 -12.35 -13.48 7.61
CA ALA A 33 -12.51 -14.67 6.77
C ALA A 33 -12.87 -15.92 7.56
N THR A 34 -12.44 -16.05 8.83
CA THR A 34 -12.80 -17.21 9.67
C THR A 34 -14.27 -17.19 10.11
N ALA A 35 -14.94 -16.04 10.04
CA ALA A 35 -16.36 -15.92 10.34
C ALA A 35 -17.26 -16.20 9.12
N ILE A 36 -16.70 -16.36 7.93
CA ILE A 36 -17.46 -16.65 6.70
C ILE A 36 -17.82 -18.13 6.65
N THR A 37 -19.08 -18.43 6.31
CA THR A 37 -19.61 -19.79 6.19
C THR A 37 -20.17 -20.06 4.80
N GLY A 38 -20.47 -21.34 4.50
CA GLY A 38 -20.99 -21.76 3.20
C GLY A 38 -19.92 -21.85 2.11
N ALA A 39 -20.35 -21.78 0.84
CA ALA A 39 -19.49 -22.02 -0.32
C ALA A 39 -18.30 -21.03 -0.43
N SER A 40 -18.40 -19.85 0.18
CA SER A 40 -17.38 -18.81 0.12
C SER A 40 -16.35 -18.87 1.25
N ALA A 41 -16.51 -19.76 2.25
CA ALA A 41 -15.61 -19.84 3.40
C ALA A 41 -14.16 -20.16 3.00
N LEU A 42 -13.96 -21.20 2.20
CA LEU A 42 -12.63 -21.61 1.75
C LEU A 42 -11.97 -20.56 0.83
N PRO A 43 -12.65 -20.02 -0.21
CA PRO A 43 -12.10 -18.93 -1.02
C PRO A 43 -11.74 -17.70 -0.19
N ALA A 44 -12.57 -17.30 0.77
CA ALA A 44 -12.29 -16.13 1.59
C ALA A 44 -11.04 -16.30 2.46
N LEU A 45 -10.89 -17.47 3.10
CA LEU A 45 -9.71 -17.79 3.89
C LEU A 45 -8.45 -17.84 3.02
N GLN A 46 -8.54 -18.45 1.83
CA GLN A 46 -7.42 -18.52 0.88
C GLN A 46 -6.98 -17.11 0.45
N ILE A 47 -7.93 -16.23 0.08
CA ILE A 47 -7.64 -14.85 -0.31
C ILE A 47 -6.96 -14.11 0.85
N ALA A 48 -7.49 -14.24 2.08
CA ALA A 48 -6.92 -13.57 3.24
C ALA A 48 -5.48 -14.04 3.55
N LEU A 49 -5.22 -15.35 3.45
CA LEU A 49 -3.89 -15.91 3.65
C LEU A 49 -2.90 -15.47 2.57
N VAL A 50 -3.32 -15.44 1.30
CA VAL A 50 -2.48 -14.92 0.20
C VAL A 50 -2.16 -13.44 0.43
N HIS A 51 -3.14 -12.62 0.83
CA HIS A 51 -2.92 -11.20 1.11
C HIS A 51 -1.95 -10.98 2.28
N LEU A 52 -2.13 -11.73 3.38
CA LEU A 52 -1.25 -11.63 4.53
C LEU A 52 0.17 -12.05 4.16
N THR A 53 0.32 -13.20 3.50
CA THR A 53 1.64 -13.73 3.13
C THR A 53 2.34 -12.80 2.17
N TYR A 54 1.65 -12.29 1.15
CA TYR A 54 2.20 -11.34 0.19
C TYR A 54 2.68 -10.05 0.87
N ASN A 55 1.89 -9.47 1.78
CA ASN A 55 2.29 -8.24 2.46
C ASN A 55 3.42 -8.45 3.46
N VAL A 56 3.43 -9.57 4.19
CA VAL A 56 4.55 -9.91 5.09
C VAL A 56 5.84 -10.12 4.29
N LEU A 57 5.79 -10.92 3.22
CA LEU A 57 6.95 -11.15 2.35
C LEU A 57 7.43 -9.86 1.69
N GLY A 58 6.51 -9.03 1.19
CA GLY A 58 6.83 -7.72 0.62
C GLY A 58 7.56 -6.82 1.62
N VAL A 59 7.12 -6.79 2.88
CA VAL A 59 7.82 -6.06 3.95
C VAL A 59 9.20 -6.67 4.22
N VAL A 60 9.30 -7.99 4.37
CA VAL A 60 10.59 -8.66 4.62
C VAL A 60 11.58 -8.39 3.49
N VAL A 61 11.15 -8.43 2.23
CA VAL A 61 12.02 -8.19 1.07
C VAL A 61 12.37 -6.70 0.97
N ILE A 62 11.38 -5.81 0.88
CA ILE A 62 11.61 -4.39 0.60
C ILE A 62 12.21 -3.67 1.81
N TYR A 63 11.70 -3.92 3.01
CA TYR A 63 12.18 -3.27 4.23
C TYR A 63 13.38 -4.01 4.84
N GLY A 64 13.46 -5.34 4.71
CA GLY A 64 14.59 -6.11 5.24
C GLY A 64 15.87 -5.87 4.46
N ILE A 65 15.81 -5.77 3.13
CA ILE A 65 17.00 -5.53 2.28
C ILE A 65 17.39 -4.04 2.36
N PRO A 66 18.61 -3.70 2.86
CA PRO A 66 19.01 -2.30 3.07
C PRO A 66 18.97 -1.44 1.79
N LEU A 67 19.30 -2.04 0.64
CA LEU A 67 19.27 -1.37 -0.66
C LEU A 67 17.84 -0.95 -1.07
N LEU A 68 16.84 -1.79 -0.77
CA LEU A 68 15.45 -1.55 -1.17
C LEU A 68 14.71 -0.67 -0.16
N ARG A 69 15.12 -0.68 1.11
CA ARG A 69 14.46 0.05 2.20
C ARG A 69 14.33 1.54 1.92
N ASP A 70 15.37 2.15 1.36
CA ASP A 70 15.41 3.59 1.14
C ASP A 70 14.66 4.05 -0.11
N VAL A 71 14.44 3.16 -1.08
CA VAL A 71 13.82 3.50 -2.37
C VAL A 71 12.42 4.11 -2.20
N PRO A 72 11.47 3.53 -1.43
CA PRO A 72 10.14 4.13 -1.24
C PRO A 72 10.19 5.50 -0.56
N VAL A 73 11.07 5.67 0.44
CA VAL A 73 11.19 6.94 1.17
C VAL A 73 11.76 8.04 0.26
N GLN A 74 12.78 7.72 -0.54
CA GLN A 74 13.36 8.66 -1.50
C GLN A 74 12.35 9.08 -2.56
N ASN A 75 11.59 8.12 -3.12
CA ASN A 75 10.54 8.40 -4.08
C ASN A 75 9.42 9.26 -3.50
N ALA A 76 8.98 8.97 -2.27
CA ALA A 76 7.99 9.78 -1.56
C ALA A 76 8.48 11.23 -1.35
N GLN A 77 9.75 11.41 -0.97
CA GLN A 77 10.35 12.73 -0.84
C GLN A 77 10.48 13.45 -2.19
N ALA A 78 10.85 12.75 -3.26
CA ALA A 78 10.94 13.30 -4.60
C ALA A 78 9.58 13.80 -5.08
N LEU A 79 8.54 12.98 -4.93
CA LEU A 79 7.16 13.35 -5.25
C LEU A 79 6.71 14.56 -4.41
N ALA A 80 6.96 14.56 -3.10
CA ALA A 80 6.62 15.67 -2.22
C ALA A 80 7.31 16.98 -2.65
N ARG A 81 8.58 16.93 -3.07
CA ARG A 81 9.29 18.10 -3.61
C ARG A 81 8.65 18.62 -4.90
N MET A 82 8.20 17.74 -5.79
CA MET A 82 7.51 18.12 -7.03
C MET A 82 6.15 18.74 -6.74
N VAL A 83 5.36 18.14 -5.85
CA VAL A 83 4.05 18.64 -5.43
C VAL A 83 4.16 20.02 -4.78
N ARG A 84 5.20 20.26 -3.98
CA ARG A 84 5.45 21.58 -3.38
C ARG A 84 5.70 22.67 -4.43
N LYS A 85 6.39 22.34 -5.52
CA LYS A 85 6.64 23.28 -6.63
C LYS A 85 5.39 23.49 -7.49
N ARG A 86 4.63 22.43 -7.75
CA ARG A 86 3.43 22.46 -8.60
C ARG A 86 2.36 21.53 -8.03
N LYS A 87 1.35 22.12 -7.37
CA LYS A 87 0.27 21.37 -6.70
C LYS A 87 -0.50 20.44 -7.67
N SER A 88 -0.57 20.78 -8.96
CA SER A 88 -1.22 19.93 -9.97
C SER A 88 -0.55 18.56 -10.14
N VAL A 89 0.72 18.40 -9.76
CA VAL A 89 1.42 17.10 -9.79
C VAL A 89 0.73 16.09 -8.89
N ALA A 90 0.23 16.52 -7.71
CA ALA A 90 -0.51 15.64 -6.82
C ALA A 90 -1.81 15.17 -7.47
N LEU A 91 -2.55 16.09 -8.12
CA LEU A 91 -3.77 15.77 -8.81
C LEU A 91 -3.53 14.78 -9.97
N MET A 92 -2.50 15.04 -10.79
CA MET A 92 -2.12 14.15 -11.89
C MET A 92 -1.72 12.76 -11.38
N TYR A 93 -0.97 12.70 -10.29
CA TYR A 93 -0.59 11.42 -9.67
C TYR A 93 -1.82 10.66 -9.18
N ILE A 94 -2.74 11.32 -8.48
CA ILE A 94 -3.97 10.69 -7.99
C ILE A 94 -4.84 10.20 -9.16
N ILE A 95 -5.13 11.07 -10.13
CA ILE A 95 -5.93 10.72 -11.32
C ILE A 95 -5.27 9.58 -12.09
N GLY A 96 -3.96 9.67 -12.31
CA GLY A 96 -3.18 8.68 -13.03
C GLY A 96 -3.21 7.30 -12.35
N VAL A 97 -2.93 7.24 -11.05
CA VAL A 97 -2.75 5.97 -10.32
C VAL A 97 -4.07 5.34 -9.89
N PHE A 98 -5.07 6.13 -9.47
CA PHE A 98 -6.32 5.59 -8.91
C PHE A 98 -7.45 5.45 -9.93
N PHE A 99 -7.37 6.13 -11.08
CA PHE A 99 -8.43 6.09 -12.09
C PHE A 99 -7.89 5.62 -13.44
N VAL A 100 -6.97 6.38 -14.05
CA VAL A 100 -6.52 6.09 -15.42
C VAL A 100 -5.82 4.73 -15.50
N GLY A 101 -4.87 4.44 -14.62
CA GLY A 101 -4.14 3.16 -14.60
C GLY A 101 -5.06 1.94 -14.47
N PRO A 102 -5.94 1.89 -13.45
CA PRO A 102 -6.92 0.81 -13.30
C PRO A 102 -7.87 0.69 -14.48
N LEU A 103 -8.40 1.80 -15.00
CA LEU A 103 -9.32 1.79 -16.16
C LEU A 103 -8.63 1.25 -17.42
N VAL A 104 -7.37 1.64 -17.65
CA VAL A 104 -6.57 1.11 -18.77
C VAL A 104 -6.33 -0.39 -18.59
N ALA A 105 -5.97 -0.85 -17.39
CA ALA A 105 -5.76 -2.28 -17.12
C ALA A 105 -7.03 -3.11 -17.35
N ILE A 106 -8.19 -2.63 -16.90
CA ILE A 106 -9.48 -3.26 -17.13
C ILE A 106 -9.80 -3.29 -18.63
N GLY A 107 -9.64 -2.16 -19.32
CA GLY A 107 -9.85 -2.06 -20.76
C GLY A 107 -9.00 -3.07 -21.54
N LEU A 108 -7.70 -3.15 -21.25
CA LEU A 108 -6.80 -4.11 -21.88
C LEU A 108 -7.13 -5.58 -21.55
N SER A 109 -7.63 -5.86 -20.34
CA SER A 109 -8.00 -7.23 -19.94
C SER A 109 -9.29 -7.76 -20.56
N THR A 110 -10.10 -6.87 -21.16
CA THR A 110 -11.43 -7.18 -21.72
C THR A 110 -11.48 -7.15 -23.24
N MET A 111 -10.34 -6.88 -23.90
CA MET A 111 -10.13 -6.98 -25.35
C MET A 111 -9.55 -8.35 -25.71
#